data_AF-A0A2G8L0P4-F1
#
_entry.id   AF-A0A2G8L0P4-F1
#
_cell.length_a   1.000
_cell.length_b   1.000
_cell.length_c   1.000
_cell.angle_alpha   90.00
_cell.angle_beta   90.00
_cell.angle_gamma   90.00
#
_symmetry.space_group_name_H-M   'P 1'
#
loop_
_entity.id
_entity.type
_entity.pdbx_description
1 polymer ?
#
loop_
_entity_poly.entity_id
_entity_poly.type
_entity_poly.pdbx_seq_one_letter_code
_entity_poly.pdbx_strand_id
1 'polypeptide(L)'
;MPFQSWELKPLGANHVKLTIVAAILEVEIEIKEELCCFHLSAESDPKPSLDSIINKWMPPQELIKTMRAAGVNVFPERDSKKYVNITEKDEVTEETVYQQMALTASNFAYSWSKWNCEASPEKIVMLGAEKLDGTQVTEDAWSLLLMRKDRCFKLKMSEQDEEFSEVYAEGTQFHADLYHMVLELSSDAGRERINTDFRFADAVNQILSATKVVTYS
;
A
#
# COMPACT_ATOMS: atom_id res chain seq x y z
N MET A 1 0.30 -15.74 -5.90
CA MET A 1 0.47 -15.38 -4.47
C MET A 1 1.80 -15.97 -4.07
N PRO A 2 2.89 -15.19 -4.01
CA PRO A 2 2.98 -13.75 -3.71
C PRO A 2 2.47 -12.82 -4.82
N PHE A 3 2.28 -11.55 -4.47
CA PHE A 3 2.12 -10.43 -5.40
C PHE A 3 3.47 -10.13 -6.04
N GLN A 4 3.47 -9.63 -7.27
CA GLN A 4 4.67 -9.19 -7.96
C GLN A 4 4.98 -7.74 -7.63
N SER A 5 3.94 -6.91 -7.48
CA SER A 5 4.04 -5.52 -7.07
C SER A 5 2.71 -5.00 -6.55
N TRP A 6 2.75 -3.90 -5.82
CA TRP A 6 1.57 -3.12 -5.44
C TRP A 6 1.92 -1.63 -5.38
N GLU A 7 0.93 -0.78 -5.65
CA GLU A 7 1.03 0.68 -5.56
C GLU A 7 -0.26 1.24 -4.97
N LEU A 8 -0.15 2.04 -3.91
CA LEU A 8 -1.23 2.83 -3.33
C LEU A 8 -0.98 4.30 -3.68
N LYS A 9 -1.81 4.89 -4.53
CA LYS A 9 -1.60 6.25 -5.06
C LYS A 9 -2.77 7.18 -4.77
N PRO A 10 -2.52 8.37 -4.18
CA PRO A 10 -3.55 9.38 -4.01
C PRO A 10 -4.02 9.92 -5.38
N LEU A 11 -5.34 10.01 -5.56
CA LEU A 11 -5.98 10.66 -6.69
C LEU A 11 -6.57 12.03 -6.30
N GLY A 12 -6.89 12.20 -5.02
CA GLY A 12 -7.64 13.32 -4.47
C GLY A 12 -7.53 13.36 -2.94
N ALA A 13 -8.16 14.35 -2.31
CA ALA A 13 -8.43 14.27 -0.88
C ALA A 13 -9.48 13.19 -0.64
N ASN A 14 -9.27 12.28 0.32
CA ASN A 14 -10.14 11.13 0.57
C ASN A 14 -10.37 10.27 -0.68
N HIS A 15 -9.37 10.17 -1.55
CA HIS A 15 -9.48 9.43 -2.80
C HIS A 15 -8.14 8.85 -3.21
N VAL A 16 -8.05 7.52 -3.26
CA VAL A 16 -6.82 6.77 -3.53
C VAL A 16 -7.13 5.59 -4.45
N LYS A 17 -6.14 5.12 -5.21
CA LYS A 17 -6.20 3.90 -6.00
C LYS A 17 -5.13 2.93 -5.51
N LEU A 18 -5.54 1.71 -5.20
CA LEU A 18 -4.65 0.58 -4.92
C LEU A 18 -4.58 -0.31 -6.16
N THR A 19 -3.40 -0.46 -6.73
CA THR A 19 -3.11 -1.39 -7.82
C THR A 19 -2.30 -2.55 -7.25
N ILE A 20 -2.74 -3.78 -7.49
CA ILE A 20 -2.03 -5.02 -7.08
C ILE A 20 -1.78 -5.84 -8.34
N VAL A 21 -0.51 -6.10 -8.63
CA VAL A 21 -0.09 -6.96 -9.73
C VAL A 21 0.25 -8.33 -9.18
N ALA A 22 -0.49 -9.34 -9.61
CA ALA A 22 -0.21 -10.74 -9.33
C ALA A 22 0.16 -11.46 -10.64
N ALA A 23 0.74 -12.65 -10.53
CA ALA A 23 1.27 -13.41 -11.67
C ALA A 23 0.29 -13.66 -12.84
N ILE A 24 -1.02 -13.63 -12.60
CA ILE A 24 -2.06 -13.93 -13.62
C ILE A 24 -3.10 -12.84 -13.79
N LEU A 25 -3.07 -11.79 -12.95
CA LEU A 25 -4.08 -10.73 -12.96
C LEU A 25 -3.53 -9.47 -12.29
N GLU A 26 -3.98 -8.33 -12.79
CA GLU A 26 -3.84 -7.03 -12.16
C GLU A 26 -5.20 -6.60 -11.64
N VAL A 27 -5.24 -6.12 -10.40
CA VAL A 27 -6.44 -5.66 -9.72
C VAL A 27 -6.26 -4.20 -9.36
N GLU A 28 -7.24 -3.38 -9.74
CA GLU A 28 -7.32 -2.00 -9.32
C GLU A 28 -8.53 -1.82 -8.38
N ILE A 29 -8.28 -1.31 -7.19
CA ILE A 29 -9.30 -0.96 -6.20
C ILE A 29 -9.21 0.54 -5.97
N GLU A 30 -10.21 1.27 -6.43
CA GLU A 30 -10.36 2.70 -6.16
C GLU A 30 -11.14 2.88 -4.85
N ILE A 31 -10.62 3.68 -3.94
CA ILE A 31 -11.24 3.98 -2.65
C ILE A 31 -11.51 5.47 -2.61
N LYS A 32 -12.77 5.84 -2.43
CA LYS A 32 -13.22 7.23 -2.39
C LYS A 32 -14.20 7.40 -1.24
N GLU A 33 -13.88 8.32 -0.34
CA GLU A 33 -14.60 8.49 0.93
C GLU A 33 -14.69 7.13 1.65
N GLU A 34 -15.88 6.65 1.99
CA GLU A 34 -16.09 5.38 2.71
C GLU A 34 -16.29 4.16 1.78
N LEU A 35 -16.25 4.35 0.46
CA LEU A 35 -16.61 3.34 -0.53
C LEU A 35 -15.40 2.89 -1.35
N CYS A 36 -15.47 1.64 -1.81
CA CYS A 36 -14.47 1.02 -2.66
C CYS A 36 -15.12 0.55 -3.97
N CYS A 37 -14.37 0.62 -5.05
CA CYS A 37 -14.78 0.20 -6.38
C CYS A 37 -13.69 -0.66 -7.01
N PHE A 38 -14.06 -1.82 -7.53
CA PHE A 38 -13.14 -2.69 -8.25
C PHE A 38 -13.18 -2.40 -9.76
N HIS A 39 -12.00 -2.24 -10.34
CA HIS A 39 -11.76 -2.04 -11.76
C HIS A 39 -10.91 -3.18 -12.32
N LEU A 40 -11.22 -3.61 -13.55
CA LEU A 40 -10.33 -4.46 -14.33
C LEU A 40 -9.33 -3.57 -15.07
N SER A 41 -8.06 -3.96 -15.03
CA SER A 41 -7.03 -3.33 -15.86
C SER A 41 -7.39 -3.46 -17.34
N ALA A 42 -7.11 -2.41 -18.12
CA ALA A 42 -7.47 -2.33 -19.54
C ALA A 42 -6.85 -3.44 -20.40
N GLU A 43 -5.81 -4.10 -19.90
CA GLU A 43 -5.09 -5.18 -20.57
C GLU A 43 -5.70 -6.58 -20.30
N SER A 44 -6.70 -6.66 -19.41
CA SER A 44 -7.31 -7.93 -19.03
C SER A 44 -8.53 -8.28 -19.88
N ASP A 45 -8.62 -9.54 -20.31
CA ASP A 45 -9.77 -10.03 -21.08
C ASP A 45 -11.07 -9.91 -20.25
N PRO A 46 -12.16 -9.37 -20.83
CA PRO A 46 -13.42 -9.21 -20.13
C PRO A 46 -13.98 -10.59 -19.75
N LYS A 47 -14.07 -10.84 -18.43
CA LYS A 47 -14.65 -12.07 -17.87
C LYS A 47 -16.12 -11.80 -17.51
N PRO A 48 -17.09 -12.47 -18.16
CA PRO A 48 -18.52 -12.25 -17.89
C PRO A 48 -18.93 -12.51 -16.44
N SER A 49 -18.16 -13.32 -15.71
CA SER A 49 -18.36 -13.58 -14.29
C SER A 49 -18.13 -12.35 -13.40
N LEU A 50 -17.38 -11.36 -13.88
CA LEU A 50 -17.01 -10.16 -13.14
C LEU A 50 -17.93 -8.95 -13.42
N ASP A 51 -18.78 -9.01 -14.46
CA ASP A 51 -19.73 -7.93 -14.83
C ASP A 51 -20.63 -7.51 -13.68
N SER A 52 -20.91 -8.44 -12.76
CA SER A 52 -21.73 -8.18 -11.59
C SER A 52 -21.05 -7.33 -10.52
N ILE A 53 -19.72 -7.14 -10.57
CA ILE A 53 -18.92 -6.50 -9.51
C ILE A 53 -18.12 -5.28 -9.99
N ILE A 54 -17.75 -5.24 -11.27
CA ILE A 54 -16.92 -4.18 -11.86
C ILE A 54 -17.65 -2.83 -11.80
N ASN A 55 -16.92 -1.75 -11.54
CA ASN A 55 -17.44 -0.37 -11.53
C ASN A 55 -18.58 -0.12 -10.52
N LYS A 56 -18.72 -0.99 -9.51
CA LYS A 56 -19.72 -0.83 -8.44
C LYS A 56 -19.05 -0.36 -7.16
N TRP A 57 -19.53 0.78 -6.68
CA TRP A 57 -19.16 1.32 -5.38
C TRP A 57 -19.88 0.58 -4.27
N MET A 58 -19.13 0.05 -3.31
CA MET A 58 -19.66 -0.65 -2.13
C MET A 58 -18.70 -0.51 -0.94
N PRO A 59 -19.16 -0.74 0.29
CA PRO A 59 -18.29 -0.72 1.47
C PRO A 59 -17.16 -1.76 1.38
N PRO A 60 -16.01 -1.54 2.03
CA PRO A 60 -14.84 -2.43 1.94
C PRO A 60 -15.15 -3.91 2.22
N GLN A 61 -15.90 -4.20 3.29
CA GLN A 61 -16.26 -5.57 3.66
C GLN A 61 -17.17 -6.26 2.62
N GLU A 62 -18.05 -5.49 1.98
CA GLU A 62 -18.92 -6.00 0.93
C GLU A 62 -18.11 -6.25 -0.35
N LEU A 63 -17.17 -5.36 -0.67
CA LEU A 63 -16.26 -5.54 -1.80
C LEU A 63 -15.42 -6.80 -1.64
N ILE A 64 -14.80 -7.01 -0.48
CA ILE A 64 -13.96 -8.19 -0.21
C ILE A 64 -14.78 -9.47 -0.39
N LYS A 65 -15.99 -9.54 0.17
CA LYS A 65 -16.87 -10.71 0.04
C LYS A 65 -17.27 -10.96 -1.41
N THR A 66 -17.63 -9.90 -2.12
CA THR A 66 -18.10 -9.95 -3.50
C THR A 66 -16.98 -10.35 -4.47
N MET A 67 -15.78 -9.80 -4.29
CA MET A 67 -14.59 -10.19 -5.05
C MET A 67 -14.19 -11.65 -4.80
N ARG A 68 -14.22 -12.12 -3.53
CA ARG A 68 -13.97 -13.53 -3.21
C ARG A 68 -15.01 -14.45 -3.87
N ALA A 69 -16.29 -14.09 -3.81
CA ALA A 69 -17.38 -14.85 -4.43
C ALA A 69 -17.27 -14.91 -5.97
N ALA A 70 -16.74 -13.84 -6.57
CA ALA A 70 -16.48 -13.76 -8.00
C ALA A 70 -15.17 -14.45 -8.45
N GLY A 71 -14.41 -15.03 -7.51
CA GLY A 71 -13.17 -15.76 -7.77
C GLY A 71 -11.92 -14.89 -7.87
N VAL A 72 -11.98 -13.62 -7.50
CA VAL A 72 -10.81 -12.73 -7.41
C VAL A 72 -10.17 -12.89 -6.03
N ASN A 73 -9.17 -13.77 -5.94
CA ASN A 73 -8.52 -14.11 -4.67
C ASN A 73 -7.21 -13.33 -4.45
N VAL A 74 -7.34 -12.03 -4.14
CA VAL A 74 -6.23 -11.16 -3.71
C VAL A 74 -6.19 -10.96 -2.19
N PHE A 75 -6.96 -11.75 -1.44
CA PHE A 75 -7.12 -11.61 0.00
C PHE A 75 -6.67 -12.91 0.68
N PRO A 76 -5.41 -12.97 1.15
CA PRO A 76 -4.86 -14.18 1.74
C PRO A 76 -5.68 -14.70 2.92
N GLU A 77 -5.73 -16.02 3.06
CA GLU A 77 -6.30 -16.67 4.23
C GLU A 77 -5.24 -16.79 5.34
N ARG A 78 -5.67 -17.02 6.58
CA ARG A 78 -4.77 -17.10 7.74
C ARG A 78 -3.64 -18.12 7.57
N ASP A 79 -3.92 -19.22 6.87
CA ASP A 79 -2.96 -20.29 6.61
C ASP A 79 -2.21 -20.16 5.28
N SER A 80 -2.51 -19.14 4.46
CA SER A 80 -1.89 -18.97 3.14
C SER A 80 -0.36 -18.91 3.21
N LYS A 81 0.19 -18.32 4.28
CA LYS A 81 1.63 -18.26 4.56
C LYS A 81 2.35 -19.62 4.59
N LYS A 82 1.64 -20.73 4.83
CA LYS A 82 2.23 -22.07 4.85
C LYS A 82 2.49 -22.63 3.45
N TYR A 83 1.91 -22.02 2.42
CA TYR A 83 1.89 -22.55 1.05
C TYR A 83 2.66 -21.68 0.06
N VAL A 84 3.26 -20.58 0.51
CA VAL A 84 3.97 -19.62 -0.32
C VAL A 84 5.31 -19.26 0.32
N ASN A 85 6.31 -18.99 -0.52
CA ASN A 85 7.62 -18.53 -0.03
C ASN A 85 7.56 -17.01 0.18
N ILE A 86 7.28 -16.59 1.42
CA ILE A 86 7.18 -15.20 1.83
C ILE A 86 7.92 -14.97 3.15
N THR A 87 8.35 -13.74 3.38
CA THR A 87 8.87 -13.31 4.69
C THR A 87 7.69 -12.81 5.52
N GLU A 88 7.16 -13.68 6.40
CA GLU A 88 6.08 -13.29 7.32
C GLU A 88 6.53 -12.10 8.18
N LYS A 89 5.83 -10.97 8.06
CA LYS A 89 6.09 -9.77 8.85
C LYS A 89 5.37 -9.85 10.19
N ASP A 90 5.90 -9.17 11.19
CA ASP A 90 5.28 -9.04 12.49
C ASP A 90 3.89 -8.39 12.39
N GLU A 91 2.86 -9.09 12.88
CA GLU A 91 1.45 -8.69 12.71
C GLU A 91 1.16 -7.30 13.29
N VAL A 92 1.74 -6.97 14.45
CA VAL A 92 1.52 -5.68 15.12
C VAL A 92 2.14 -4.54 14.33
N THR A 93 3.34 -4.78 13.79
CA THR A 93 4.06 -3.81 12.95
C THR A 93 3.33 -3.60 11.63
N GLU A 94 2.86 -4.68 11.00
CA GLU A 94 2.05 -4.63 9.77
C GLU A 94 0.75 -3.81 9.98
N GLU A 95 0.00 -4.10 11.04
CA GLU A 95 -1.25 -3.39 11.35
C GLU A 95 -1.00 -1.90 11.61
N THR A 96 0.06 -1.57 12.38
CA THR A 96 0.44 -0.18 12.66
C THR A 96 0.81 0.57 11.40
N VAL A 97 1.56 -0.06 10.48
CA VAL A 97 1.92 0.54 9.19
C VAL A 97 0.69 0.78 8.34
N TYR A 98 -0.27 -0.16 8.25
CA TYR A 98 -1.50 0.06 7.48
C TYR A 98 -2.36 1.20 8.04
N GLN A 99 -2.48 1.32 9.36
CA GLN A 99 -3.19 2.44 9.99
C GLN A 99 -2.53 3.78 9.63
N GLN A 100 -1.20 3.85 9.65
CA GLN A 100 -0.46 5.09 9.36
C GLN A 100 -0.45 5.42 7.86
N MET A 101 -0.37 4.41 7.00
CA MET A 101 -0.58 4.56 5.55
C MET A 101 -1.97 5.12 5.27
N ALA A 102 -3.01 4.58 5.92
CA ALA A 102 -4.38 5.04 5.73
C ALA A 102 -4.60 6.51 6.13
N LEU A 103 -3.99 6.96 7.23
CA LEU A 103 -4.05 8.37 7.67
C LEU A 103 -3.38 9.33 6.68
N THR A 104 -2.40 8.86 5.91
CA THR A 104 -1.58 9.67 5.00
C THR A 104 -1.87 9.41 3.52
N ALA A 105 -2.79 8.49 3.22
CA ALA A 105 -3.11 8.02 1.86
C ALA A 105 -3.69 9.11 0.95
N SER A 106 -4.19 10.22 1.49
CA SER A 106 -4.65 11.38 0.71
C SER A 106 -3.49 12.22 0.14
N ASN A 107 -2.29 12.10 0.71
CA ASN A 107 -1.13 12.93 0.40
C ASN A 107 0.08 12.14 -0.09
N PHE A 108 0.18 10.87 0.28
CA PHE A 108 1.41 10.12 0.10
C PHE A 108 1.13 8.85 -0.70
N ALA A 109 1.95 8.63 -1.73
CA ALA A 109 1.95 7.41 -2.50
C ALA A 109 2.89 6.39 -1.85
N TYR A 110 2.49 5.13 -1.87
CA TYR A 110 3.26 3.99 -1.36
C TYR A 110 3.38 2.91 -2.43
N SER A 111 4.51 2.24 -2.49
CA SER A 111 4.70 1.12 -3.41
C SER A 111 5.56 0.04 -2.77
N TRP A 112 5.48 -1.17 -3.29
CA TRP A 112 6.31 -2.30 -2.88
C TRP A 112 7.81 -1.98 -3.05
N SER A 113 8.66 -2.74 -2.36
CA SER A 113 10.12 -2.65 -2.48
C SER A 113 10.69 -4.06 -2.61
N LYS A 114 11.67 -4.26 -3.50
CA LYS A 114 12.35 -5.56 -3.62
C LYS A 114 13.05 -5.96 -2.31
N TRP A 115 13.48 -4.96 -1.53
CA TRP A 115 14.20 -5.15 -0.27
C TRP A 115 13.32 -5.64 0.87
N ASN A 116 11.99 -5.56 0.72
CA ASN A 116 11.08 -6.03 1.75
C ASN A 116 11.22 -7.53 2.01
N CYS A 117 11.48 -8.34 0.97
CA CYS A 117 11.67 -9.77 1.11
C CYS A 117 12.99 -10.12 1.83
N GLU A 118 14.04 -9.32 1.63
CA GLU A 118 15.35 -9.48 2.26
C GLU A 118 15.37 -8.97 3.71
N ALA A 119 14.52 -8.00 4.02
CA ALA A 119 14.40 -7.45 5.35
C ALA A 119 13.80 -8.46 6.33
N SER A 120 14.34 -8.49 7.56
CA SER A 120 13.85 -9.36 8.64
C SER A 120 12.34 -9.20 8.91
N PRO A 121 11.67 -10.22 9.49
CA PRO A 121 10.25 -10.16 9.86
C PRO A 121 9.79 -8.91 10.64
N GLU A 122 10.66 -8.32 11.47
CA GLU A 122 10.36 -7.13 12.28
C GLU A 122 10.50 -5.80 11.52
N LYS A 123 10.91 -5.86 10.25
CA LYS A 123 11.23 -4.70 9.41
C LYS A 123 10.33 -4.72 8.18
N ILE A 124 9.68 -3.60 7.92
CA ILE A 124 8.93 -3.39 6.69
C ILE A 124 9.70 -2.38 5.85
N VAL A 125 9.98 -2.71 4.60
CA VAL A 125 10.60 -1.80 3.63
C VAL A 125 9.59 -1.53 2.53
N MET A 126 9.37 -0.26 2.21
CA MET A 126 8.48 0.12 1.12
C MET A 126 8.94 1.43 0.49
N LEU A 127 8.47 1.71 -0.71
CA LEU A 127 8.67 2.99 -1.38
C LEU A 127 7.62 3.98 -0.93
N GLY A 128 8.03 5.23 -0.83
CA GLY A 128 7.19 6.34 -0.43
C GLY A 128 7.52 7.62 -1.18
N ALA A 129 6.50 8.36 -1.61
CA ALA A 129 6.65 9.65 -2.26
C ALA A 129 5.46 10.56 -1.96
N GLU A 130 5.69 11.85 -1.75
CA GLU A 130 4.61 12.83 -1.68
C GLU A 130 3.91 12.94 -3.04
N LYS A 131 2.58 12.96 -3.03
CA LYS A 131 1.78 13.09 -4.24
C LYS A 131 0.44 13.79 -3.97
N LEU A 132 0.27 14.98 -4.54
CA LEU A 132 -0.93 15.82 -4.37
C LEU A 132 -1.92 15.71 -5.52
N ASP A 133 -1.41 15.31 -6.68
CA ASP A 133 -2.07 15.27 -7.97
C ASP A 133 -2.13 13.83 -8.47
N GLY A 134 -3.25 13.40 -9.07
CA GLY A 134 -3.46 12.02 -9.52
C GLY A 134 -2.58 11.56 -10.70
N THR A 135 -1.52 12.30 -11.02
CA THR A 135 -0.55 11.94 -12.06
C THR A 135 0.37 10.81 -11.58
N GLN A 136 1.14 10.20 -12.47
CA GLN A 136 2.09 9.16 -12.06
C GLN A 136 3.23 9.76 -11.23
N VAL A 137 3.75 8.96 -10.30
CA VAL A 137 4.94 9.32 -9.52
C VAL A 137 6.16 9.06 -10.42
N THR A 138 7.01 10.07 -10.58
CA THR A 138 8.27 9.94 -11.31
C THR A 138 9.21 9.00 -10.56
N GLU A 139 9.97 8.18 -11.27
CA GLU A 139 10.89 7.20 -10.66
C GLU A 139 11.84 7.85 -9.63
N ASP A 140 12.34 9.05 -9.93
CA ASP A 140 13.26 9.79 -9.07
C ASP A 140 12.63 10.34 -7.77
N ALA A 141 11.30 10.37 -7.68
CA ALA A 141 10.59 10.88 -6.49
C ALA A 141 10.45 9.81 -5.40
N TRP A 142 10.58 8.53 -5.75
CA TRP A 142 10.45 7.44 -4.80
C TRP A 142 11.62 7.42 -3.82
N SER A 143 11.29 7.31 -2.54
CA SER A 143 12.24 7.15 -1.45
C SER A 143 12.00 5.84 -0.73
N LEU A 144 13.07 5.15 -0.36
CA LEU A 144 12.97 3.95 0.45
C LEU A 144 12.70 4.28 1.92
N LEU A 145 11.65 3.70 2.47
CA LEU A 145 11.22 3.87 3.85
C LEU A 145 11.39 2.56 4.60
N LEU A 146 12.05 2.60 5.76
CA LEU A 146 12.18 1.47 6.67
C LEU A 146 11.36 1.74 7.93
N MET A 147 10.45 0.81 8.26
CA MET A 147 9.63 0.86 9.46
C MET A 147 9.97 -0.30 10.38
N ARG A 148 10.13 0.01 11.67
CA ARG A 148 10.31 -0.92 12.78
C ARG A 148 9.35 -0.54 13.89
N LYS A 149 9.17 -1.44 14.87
CA LYS A 149 8.34 -1.21 16.06
C LYS A 149 8.70 0.06 16.83
N ASP A 150 9.97 0.45 16.86
CA ASP A 150 10.49 1.53 17.68
C ASP A 150 10.91 2.78 16.91
N ARG A 151 11.07 2.68 15.58
CA ARG A 151 11.55 3.79 14.74
C ARG A 151 11.22 3.61 13.26
N CYS A 152 11.04 4.73 12.58
CA CYS A 152 10.91 4.81 11.13
C CYS A 152 11.92 5.83 10.56
N PHE A 153 12.49 5.55 9.39
CA PHE A 153 13.40 6.48 8.71
C PHE A 153 13.53 6.17 7.22
N LYS A 154 13.98 7.18 6.47
CA LYS A 154 14.30 7.07 5.05
C LYS A 154 15.70 6.48 4.86
N LEU A 155 15.83 5.49 3.98
CA LEU A 155 17.10 4.89 3.62
C LEU A 155 17.84 5.73 2.58
N LYS A 156 19.19 5.71 2.63
CA LYS A 156 20.06 6.38 1.65
C LYS A 156 20.08 5.66 0.30
N MET A 157 19.88 4.36 0.33
CA MET A 157 19.91 3.49 -0.85
C MET A 157 18.69 3.69 -1.75
N SER A 158 18.78 3.14 -2.96
CA SER A 158 17.75 3.12 -3.99
C SER A 158 17.32 1.68 -4.33
N GLU A 159 16.24 1.54 -5.11
CA GLU A 159 15.84 0.25 -5.68
C GLU A 159 16.83 -0.30 -6.71
N GLN A 160 17.76 0.51 -7.21
CA GLN A 160 18.72 0.10 -8.23
C GLN A 160 20.00 -0.49 -7.62
N ASP A 161 20.20 -0.32 -6.31
CA ASP A 161 21.41 -0.82 -5.64
C ASP A 161 21.46 -2.35 -5.62
N GLU A 162 22.67 -2.90 -5.57
CA GLU A 162 22.93 -4.35 -5.59
C GLU A 162 22.87 -5.00 -4.21
N GLU A 163 23.12 -4.22 -3.14
CA GLU A 163 23.18 -4.72 -1.76
C GLU A 163 22.26 -3.94 -0.83
N PHE A 164 21.60 -4.65 0.07
CA PHE A 164 20.75 -4.04 1.10
C PHE A 164 21.59 -3.31 2.15
N SER A 165 21.24 -2.05 2.43
CA SER A 165 21.93 -1.21 3.40
C SER A 165 20.96 -0.42 4.27
N GLU A 166 21.11 -0.54 5.58
CA GLU A 166 20.28 0.17 6.58
C GLU A 166 20.84 1.56 6.93
N VAL A 167 21.68 2.13 6.06
CA VAL A 167 22.22 3.47 6.25
C VAL A 167 21.13 4.51 5.98
N TYR A 168 20.90 5.37 6.97
CA TYR A 168 19.92 6.45 6.88
C TYR A 168 20.34 7.51 5.86
N ALA A 169 19.35 8.11 5.20
CA ALA A 169 19.60 9.22 4.28
C ALA A 169 20.16 10.43 5.02
N GLU A 170 21.13 11.11 4.41
CA GLU A 170 21.74 12.31 5.00
C GLU A 170 20.69 13.41 5.21
N GLY A 171 20.69 14.01 6.40
CA GLY A 171 19.74 15.06 6.77
C GLY A 171 18.38 14.57 7.26
N THR A 172 18.15 13.25 7.36
CA THR A 172 16.92 12.68 7.93
C THR A 172 17.10 12.32 9.40
N GLN A 173 16.03 12.39 10.18
CA GLN A 173 16.01 11.99 11.59
C GLN A 173 15.28 10.64 11.77
N PHE A 174 15.47 10.02 12.94
CA PHE A 174 14.60 8.93 13.35
C PHE A 174 13.24 9.50 13.76
N HIS A 175 12.17 8.87 13.29
CA HIS A 175 10.81 9.18 13.67
C HIS A 175 10.24 8.07 14.54
N ALA A 176 9.32 8.42 15.44
CA ALA A 176 8.61 7.45 16.26
C ALA A 176 7.75 6.51 15.39
N ASP A 177 7.18 7.04 14.30
CA ASP A 177 6.30 6.29 13.42
C ASP A 177 6.28 6.85 11.98
N LEU A 178 5.57 6.16 11.07
CA LEU A 178 5.44 6.55 9.66
C LEU A 178 4.70 7.87 9.49
N TYR A 179 3.70 8.15 10.33
CA TYR A 179 2.91 9.37 10.24
C TYR A 179 3.78 10.62 10.45
N HIS A 180 4.60 10.62 11.51
CA HIS A 180 5.53 11.72 11.81
C HIS A 180 6.63 11.85 10.75
N MET A 181 7.10 10.74 10.18
CA MET A 181 8.05 10.77 9.08
C MET A 181 7.43 11.41 7.83
N VAL A 182 6.21 11.00 7.45
CA VAL A 182 5.50 11.57 6.32
C VAL A 182 5.23 13.05 6.53
N LEU A 183 4.85 13.48 7.74
CA LEU A 183 4.69 14.91 8.04
C LEU A 183 5.96 15.73 7.80
N GLU A 184 7.14 15.20 8.14
CA GLU A 184 8.41 15.86 7.86
C GLU A 184 8.70 15.90 6.35
N LEU A 185 8.46 14.79 5.64
CA LEU A 185 8.70 14.67 4.20
C LEU A 185 7.70 15.47 3.34
N SER A 186 6.54 15.80 3.90
CA SER A 186 5.47 16.50 3.17
C SER A 186 5.71 18.00 3.09
N SER A 187 5.39 18.57 1.94
CA SER A 187 5.21 20.01 1.72
C SER A 187 4.05 20.55 2.58
N ASP A 188 3.96 21.87 2.71
CA ASP A 188 2.88 22.52 3.46
C ASP A 188 1.49 22.18 2.87
N ALA A 189 1.38 22.11 1.54
CA ALA A 189 0.15 21.70 0.86
C ALA A 189 -0.20 20.23 1.15
N GLY A 190 0.80 19.36 1.28
CA GLY A 190 0.58 17.97 1.65
C GLY A 190 0.14 17.79 3.10
N ARG A 191 0.68 18.58 4.01
CA ARG A 191 0.28 18.58 5.42
C ARG A 191 -1.19 18.97 5.60
N GLU A 192 -1.69 19.95 4.84
CA GLU A 192 -3.12 20.30 4.86
C GLU A 192 -4.00 19.12 4.40
N ARG A 193 -3.47 18.30 3.48
CA ARG A 193 -4.18 17.16 2.89
C ARG A 193 -4.19 15.90 3.76
N ILE A 194 -3.32 15.82 4.75
CA ILE A 194 -3.29 14.72 5.73
C ILE A 194 -4.50 14.75 6.66
N ASN A 195 -5.24 15.87 6.75
CA ASN A 195 -6.51 15.97 7.47
C ASN A 195 -7.65 15.22 6.74
N THR A 196 -7.52 13.90 6.74
CA THR A 196 -8.34 12.93 6.01
C THR A 196 -9.57 12.54 6.83
N ASP A 197 -10.68 12.24 6.16
CA ASP A 197 -11.89 11.73 6.82
C ASP A 197 -11.62 10.37 7.47
N PHE A 198 -12.06 10.19 8.71
CA PHE A 198 -11.87 8.94 9.45
C PHE A 198 -12.49 7.73 8.74
N ARG A 199 -13.59 7.91 7.99
CA ARG A 199 -14.24 6.82 7.24
C ARG A 199 -13.42 6.39 6.05
N PHE A 200 -12.73 7.33 5.41
CA PHE A 200 -11.79 7.02 4.36
C PHE A 200 -10.56 6.30 4.89
N ALA A 201 -9.98 6.80 5.98
CA ALA A 201 -8.85 6.12 6.62
C ALA A 201 -9.24 4.69 7.05
N ASP A 202 -10.44 4.50 7.61
CA ASP A 202 -10.94 3.18 7.94
C ASP A 202 -11.11 2.29 6.69
N ALA A 203 -11.69 2.81 5.60
CA ALA A 203 -11.84 2.07 4.35
C ALA A 203 -10.49 1.63 3.76
N VAL A 204 -9.50 2.52 3.72
CA VAL A 204 -8.14 2.20 3.26
C VAL A 204 -7.50 1.15 4.16
N ASN A 205 -7.58 1.31 5.48
CA ASN A 205 -7.01 0.36 6.44
C ASN A 205 -7.64 -1.04 6.31
N GLN A 206 -8.96 -1.12 6.11
CA GLN A 206 -9.67 -2.40 5.91
C GLN A 206 -9.20 -3.11 4.65
N ILE A 207 -9.03 -2.40 3.53
CA ILE A 207 -8.54 -2.99 2.27
C ILE A 207 -7.07 -3.43 2.39
N LEU A 208 -6.21 -2.59 2.96
CA LEU A 208 -4.79 -2.94 3.17
C LEU A 208 -4.63 -4.15 4.11
N SER A 209 -5.38 -4.17 5.20
CA SER A 209 -5.39 -5.29 6.16
C SER A 209 -5.90 -6.58 5.54
N ALA A 210 -6.91 -6.51 4.67
CA ALA A 210 -7.47 -7.68 4.01
C ALA A 210 -6.56 -8.25 2.91
N THR A 211 -5.82 -7.39 2.22
CA THR A 211 -4.90 -7.78 1.14
C THR A 211 -3.54 -8.22 1.67
N LYS A 212 -3.11 -7.72 2.83
CA LYS A 212 -1.79 -7.97 3.44
C LYS A 212 -0.65 -7.73 2.45
N VAL A 213 -0.75 -6.64 1.67
CA VAL A 213 0.17 -6.34 0.57
C VAL A 213 1.64 -6.34 1.00
N VAL A 214 1.97 -5.90 2.21
CA VAL A 214 3.33 -5.86 2.73
C VAL A 214 3.90 -7.26 2.99
N THR A 215 3.10 -8.19 3.53
CA THR A 215 3.58 -9.55 3.84
C THR A 215 3.64 -10.44 2.60
N TYR A 216 2.76 -10.20 1.64
CA TYR A 216 2.63 -11.02 0.44
C TYR A 216 3.33 -10.42 -0.80
N SER A 217 4.19 -9.41 -0.62
CA SER A 217 5.05 -8.80 -1.66
C SER A 217 6.54 -8.98 -1.37
#